data_AF-A0A2M6X925-F1
#
_entry.id   AF-A0A2M6X925-F1
#
_cell.length_a   1.000
_cell.length_b   1.000
_cell.length_c   1.000
_cell.angle_alpha   90.00
_cell.angle_beta   90.00
_cell.angle_gamma   90.00
#
_symmetry.space_group_name_H-M   'P 1'
#
loop_
_entity.id
_entity.type
_entity.pdbx_description
1 polymer ?
#
loop_
_entity_poly.entity_id
_entity_poly.type
_entity_poly.pdbx_seq_one_letter_code
_entity_poly.pdbx_strand_id
1 'polypeptide(L)'
;MKSSIFHHRSTIASASLILAGSALLSRLLGLFRDRLLAGYFGTGSLVDAYQISFLLPDFVYNIFIIGALSASFIPVFLALYAKDKKQAWDLTSRLFNLLAVSIIIILAFCFLFTPQLV
;
A
#
# COMPACT_ATOMS: atom_id res chain seq x y z
N MET A 1 -8.32 30.11 -26.80
CA MET A 1 -7.81 28.75 -26.45
C MET A 1 -7.15 28.75 -25.05
N LYS A 2 -7.88 29.07 -23.97
CA LYS A 2 -7.30 29.14 -22.60
C LYS A 2 -8.24 28.67 -21.46
N SER A 3 -9.40 28.11 -21.79
CA SER A 3 -10.48 27.84 -20.81
C SER A 3 -10.60 26.38 -20.35
N SER A 4 -9.97 25.40 -21.02
CA SER A 4 -10.14 23.97 -20.67
C SER A 4 -9.31 23.51 -19.45
N ILE A 5 -8.37 24.32 -18.95
CA ILE A 5 -7.40 23.91 -17.91
C ILE A 5 -7.98 24.04 -16.48
N PHE A 6 -9.12 24.74 -16.30
CA PHE A 6 -9.62 25.09 -14.96
C PHE A 6 -10.48 24.01 -14.29
N HIS A 7 -11.08 23.07 -15.04
CA HIS A 7 -11.93 22.01 -14.46
C HIS A 7 -11.14 20.82 -13.88
N HIS A 8 -9.87 20.63 -14.25
CA HIS A 8 -9.07 19.49 -13.79
C HIS A 8 -8.39 19.70 -12.42
N ARG A 9 -8.27 20.96 -11.96
CA ARG A 9 -7.56 21.30 -10.71
C ARG A 9 -8.30 20.90 -9.44
N SER A 10 -9.63 20.96 -9.43
CA SER A 10 -10.43 20.60 -8.26
C SER A 10 -10.43 19.11 -7.98
N THR A 11 -10.37 18.26 -9.01
CA THR A 11 -10.37 16.80 -8.89
C THR A 11 -9.05 16.23 -8.37
N ILE A 12 -7.91 16.81 -8.79
CA ILE A 12 -6.60 16.39 -8.28
C ILE A 12 -6.44 16.81 -6.82
N ALA A 13 -6.88 18.02 -6.46
CA ALA A 13 -6.82 18.50 -5.09
C ALA A 13 -7.70 17.65 -4.15
N SER A 14 -8.92 17.30 -4.54
CA SER A 14 -9.80 16.44 -3.74
C SER A 14 -9.25 15.02 -3.61
N ALA A 15 -8.71 14.44 -4.68
CA ALA A 15 -8.07 13.12 -4.62
C ALA A 15 -6.86 13.11 -3.69
N SER A 16 -5.98 14.11 -3.78
CA SER A 16 -4.82 14.25 -2.89
C SER A 16 -5.23 14.43 -1.42
N LEU A 17 -6.30 15.19 -1.16
CA LEU A 17 -6.84 15.36 0.19
C LEU A 17 -7.38 14.05 0.76
N ILE A 18 -8.08 13.25 -0.04
CA ILE A 18 -8.56 11.93 0.38
C ILE A 18 -7.38 11.02 0.71
N LEU A 19 -6.37 10.95 -0.18
CA LEU A 19 -5.18 10.12 0.05
C LEU A 19 -4.41 10.54 1.30
N ALA A 20 -4.16 11.85 1.47
CA ALA A 20 -3.48 12.39 2.64
C ALA A 20 -4.30 12.16 3.91
N GLY A 21 -5.62 12.37 3.86
CA GLY A 21 -6.53 12.11 4.97
C GLY A 21 -6.54 10.64 5.37
N SER A 22 -6.61 9.71 4.41
CA SER A 22 -6.52 8.28 4.65
C SER A 22 -5.17 7.87 5.24
N ALA A 23 -4.06 8.43 4.75
CA ALA A 23 -2.74 8.16 5.30
C ALA A 23 -2.59 8.66 6.75
N LEU A 24 -3.10 9.86 7.04
CA LEU A 24 -3.11 10.41 8.40
C LEU A 24 -3.98 9.58 9.34
N LEU A 25 -5.18 9.19 8.90
CA LEU A 25 -6.07 8.31 9.66
C LEU A 25 -5.40 6.97 9.97
N SER A 26 -4.74 6.36 8.98
CA SER A 26 -3.99 5.11 9.18
C SER A 26 -2.88 5.26 10.22
N ARG A 27 -2.12 6.38 10.19
CA ARG A 27 -1.10 6.67 11.20
C ARG A 27 -1.68 6.90 12.59
N LEU A 28 -2.81 7.62 12.69
CA LEU A 28 -3.49 7.83 13.97
C LEU A 28 -4.00 6.51 14.57
N LEU A 29 -4.54 5.61 13.74
CA LEU A 29 -4.94 4.27 14.16
C LEU A 29 -3.73 3.45 14.62
N GLY A 30 -2.58 3.56 13.94
CA GLY A 30 -1.32 2.95 14.37
C GLY A 30 -0.85 3.47 15.73
N LEU A 31 -0.87 4.79 15.95
CA LEU A 31 -0.52 5.39 17.25
C LEU A 31 -1.48 4.94 18.36
N PHE A 32 -2.77 4.82 18.05
CA PHE A 32 -3.75 4.33 19.00
C PHE A 32 -3.48 2.87 19.39
N ARG A 33 -3.19 2.01 18.39
CA ARG A 33 -2.75 0.63 18.60
C ARG A 33 -1.51 0.57 19.49
N ASP A 34 -0.49 1.37 19.21
CA ASP A 34 0.75 1.36 19.97
C ASP A 34 0.54 1.80 21.43
N ARG A 35 -0.33 2.78 21.68
CA ARG A 35 -0.74 3.17 23.04
C ARG A 35 -1.48 2.06 23.78
N LEU A 36 -2.39 1.36 23.11
CA LEU A 36 -3.09 0.23 23.73
C LEU A 36 -2.09 -0.87 24.08
N LEU A 37 -1.17 -1.21 23.17
CA LEU A 37 -0.17 -2.25 23.42
C LEU A 37 0.76 -1.88 24.58
N ALA A 38 1.27 -0.64 24.61
CA ALA A 38 2.09 -0.16 25.73
C ALA A 38 1.32 -0.11 27.05
N GLY A 39 0.02 0.22 27.02
CA GLY A 39 -0.82 0.29 28.21
C GLY A 39 -1.19 -1.08 28.79
N TYR A 40 -1.45 -2.08 27.94
CA TYR A 40 -1.83 -3.43 28.39
C TYR A 40 -0.63 -4.35 28.63
N PHE A 41 0.44 -4.23 27.83
CA PHE A 41 1.59 -5.15 27.86
C PHE A 41 2.88 -4.50 28.38
N GLY A 42 2.88 -3.19 28.65
CA GLY A 42 4.06 -2.46 29.12
C GLY A 42 5.13 -2.31 28.05
N THR A 43 6.39 -2.19 28.48
CA THR A 43 7.57 -2.24 27.61
C THR A 43 8.26 -3.59 27.85
N GLY A 44 8.35 -4.42 26.81
CA GLY A 44 8.87 -5.79 26.94
C GLY A 44 9.03 -6.45 25.57
N SER A 45 9.80 -7.55 25.53
CA SER A 45 10.23 -8.20 24.29
C SER A 45 9.07 -8.63 23.38
N LEU A 46 7.90 -8.93 23.93
CA LEU A 46 6.69 -9.27 23.17
C LEU A 46 6.14 -8.08 22.37
N VAL A 47 6.16 -6.87 22.95
CA VAL A 47 5.72 -5.65 22.26
C VAL A 47 6.71 -5.27 21.18
N ASP A 48 8.01 -5.42 21.45
CA ASP A 48 9.07 -5.16 20.46
C ASP A 48 8.97 -6.14 19.27
N ALA A 49 8.78 -7.44 19.54
CA ALA A 49 8.60 -8.44 18.49
C ALA A 49 7.33 -8.16 17.65
N TYR A 50 6.24 -7.74 18.28
CA TYR A 50 5.02 -7.33 17.58
C TYR A 50 5.30 -6.12 16.68
N GLN A 51 5.99 -5.08 17.18
CA GLN A 51 6.32 -3.90 16.39
C GLN A 51 7.23 -4.24 15.20
N ILE A 52 8.26 -5.06 15.41
CA ILE A 52 9.16 -5.53 14.35
C ILE A 52 8.42 -6.33 13.29
N SER A 53 7.34 -7.05 13.66
CA SER A 53 6.52 -7.79 12.70
C SER A 53 5.85 -6.91 11.65
N PHE A 54 5.60 -5.62 11.94
CA PHE A 54 5.07 -4.66 10.96
C PHE A 54 6.15 -4.05 10.05
N LEU A 55 7.42 -4.11 10.46
CA LEU A 55 8.53 -3.52 9.72
C LEU A 55 8.69 -4.16 8.33
N LEU A 56 8.54 -5.49 8.25
CA LEU A 56 8.69 -6.22 7.00
C LEU A 56 7.58 -5.88 5.98
N PRO A 57 6.28 -5.94 6.33
CA PRO A 57 5.21 -5.44 5.47
C PRO A 57 5.38 -3.98 5.06
N ASP A 58 5.72 -3.10 6.01
CA ASP A 58 5.87 -1.68 5.75
C ASP A 58 7.03 -1.41 4.79
N PHE A 59 8.14 -2.14 4.93
CA PHE A 59 9.28 -2.03 4.02
C PHE A 59 8.91 -2.39 2.59
N VAL A 60 8.22 -3.52 2.39
CA VAL A 60 7.73 -3.94 1.06
C VAL A 60 6.77 -2.91 0.48
N TYR A 61 5.82 -2.41 1.28
CA TYR A 61 4.88 -1.38 0.85
C TYR A 61 5.58 -0.09 0.40
N ASN A 62 6.57 0.39 1.17
CA ASN A 62 7.29 1.61 0.85
C ASN A 62 8.07 1.51 -0.47
N ILE A 63 8.75 0.38 -0.73
CA ILE A 63 9.54 0.22 -1.95
C ILE A 63 8.66 -0.03 -3.17
N PHE A 64 7.75 -1.00 -3.07
CA PHE A 64 6.97 -1.43 -4.22
C PHE A 64 5.81 -0.50 -4.50
N ILE A 65 4.97 -0.18 -3.52
CA ILE A 65 3.72 0.55 -3.76
C ILE A 65 3.97 2.04 -3.93
N ILE A 66 4.62 2.70 -2.97
CA ILE A 66 4.83 4.16 -3.02
C ILE A 66 5.79 4.53 -4.17
N GLY A 67 6.82 3.72 -4.40
CA GLY A 67 7.83 3.96 -5.43
C GLY A 67 7.48 3.37 -6.79
N ALA A 68 7.94 2.15 -7.02
CA ALA A 68 8.05 1.58 -8.37
C ALA A 68 6.70 1.34 -9.06
N LEU A 69 5.74 0.81 -8.32
CA LEU A 69 4.47 0.33 -8.86
C LEU A 69 3.51 1.50 -9.10
N SER A 70 3.35 2.46 -8.17
CA SER A 70 2.52 3.64 -8.42
C SER A 70 3.05 4.52 -9.56
N ALA A 71 4.37 4.74 -9.63
CA ALA A 71 4.97 5.58 -10.67
C ALA A 71 4.85 5.00 -12.08
N SER A 72 4.87 3.67 -12.22
CA SER A 72 4.75 2.98 -13.52
C SER A 72 3.32 2.59 -13.87
N PHE A 73 2.51 2.16 -12.90
CA PHE A 73 1.16 1.67 -13.13
C PHE A 73 0.16 2.77 -13.46
N ILE A 74 0.16 3.88 -12.71
CA ILE A 74 -0.85 4.93 -12.87
C ILE A 74 -0.85 5.53 -14.29
N PRO A 75 0.30 5.92 -14.88
CA PRO A 75 0.33 6.47 -16.24
C PRO A 75 -0.12 5.45 -17.29
N VAL A 76 0.30 4.19 -17.15
CA VAL A 76 -0.05 3.11 -18.09
C VAL A 76 -1.54 2.79 -18.01
N PHE A 77 -2.08 2.67 -16.79
CA PHE A 77 -3.50 2.43 -16.58
C PHE A 77 -4.34 3.56 -17.17
N LEU A 78 -4.00 4.82 -16.90
CA LEU A 78 -4.74 5.96 -17.45
C LEU A 78 -4.67 6.01 -18.98
N ALA A 79 -3.51 5.71 -19.58
CA ALA A 79 -3.34 5.65 -21.02
C ALA A 79 -4.18 4.54 -21.68
N LEU A 80 -4.23 3.35 -21.07
CA LEU A 80 -5.12 2.28 -21.53
C LEU A 80 -6.59 2.63 -21.31
N TYR A 81 -6.94 3.17 -20.14
CA TYR A 81 -8.31 3.47 -19.76
C TYR A 81 -8.97 4.51 -20.68
N ALA A 82 -8.17 5.45 -21.19
CA ALA A 82 -8.63 6.43 -22.18
C ALA A 82 -8.93 5.82 -23.56
N LYS A 83 -8.30 4.69 -23.92
CA LYS A 83 -8.49 4.00 -25.20
C LYS A 83 -9.52 2.86 -25.11
N ASP A 84 -9.32 1.96 -24.16
CA ASP A 84 -10.13 0.78 -23.92
C ASP A 84 -10.18 0.47 -22.42
N LYS A 85 -11.32 0.76 -21.81
CA LYS A 85 -11.56 0.51 -20.39
C LYS A 85 -11.44 -0.97 -20.03
N LYS A 86 -11.85 -1.88 -20.92
CA LYS A 86 -11.81 -3.33 -20.63
C LYS A 86 -10.37 -3.81 -20.56
N GLN A 87 -9.52 -3.36 -21.47
CA GLN A 87 -8.10 -3.70 -21.44
C GLN A 87 -7.39 -3.11 -20.21
N ALA A 88 -7.75 -1.90 -19.78
CA ALA A 88 -7.21 -1.31 -18.55
C ALA A 88 -7.56 -2.17 -17.32
N TRP A 89 -8.80 -2.64 -17.21
CA TRP A 89 -9.21 -3.53 -16.12
C TRP A 89 -8.56 -4.92 -16.21
N ASP A 90 -8.40 -5.48 -17.40
CA ASP A 90 -7.71 -6.77 -17.59
C ASP A 90 -6.23 -6.68 -17.18
N LEU A 91 -5.55 -5.57 -17.51
CA LEU A 91 -4.20 -5.27 -17.01
C LEU A 91 -4.17 -5.26 -15.47
N THR A 92 -5.08 -4.53 -14.85
CA THR A 92 -5.17 -4.45 -13.37
C THR A 92 -5.41 -5.82 -12.76
N SER A 93 -6.35 -6.60 -13.29
CA SER A 93 -6.66 -7.94 -12.79
C SER A 93 -5.47 -8.89 -12.91
N ARG A 94 -4.76 -8.87 -14.04
CA ARG A 94 -3.54 -9.67 -14.26
C ARG A 94 -2.43 -9.29 -13.28
N LEU A 95 -2.20 -7.98 -13.11
CA LEU A 95 -1.21 -7.47 -12.17
C LEU A 95 -1.55 -7.89 -10.74
N PHE A 96 -2.82 -7.73 -10.34
CA PHE A 96 -3.29 -8.07 -9.00
C PHE A 96 -3.16 -9.58 -8.72
N ASN A 97 -3.52 -10.42 -9.70
CA ASN A 97 -3.37 -11.87 -9.57
C ASN A 97 -1.89 -12.28 -9.46
N LEU A 98 -1.01 -11.67 -10.26
CA LEU A 98 0.43 -11.91 -10.19
C LEU A 98 1.02 -11.49 -8.84
N LEU A 99 0.61 -10.33 -8.31
CA LEU A 99 1.03 -9.87 -6.98
C LEU A 99 0.50 -10.79 -5.87
N ALA A 100 -0.76 -11.21 -5.94
CA ALA A 100 -1.36 -12.11 -4.97
C ALA A 100 -0.64 -13.47 -4.94
N VAL A 101 -0.38 -14.05 -6.12
CA VAL A 101 0.39 -15.30 -6.24
C VAL A 101 1.81 -15.13 -5.71
N SER A 102 2.47 -14.01 -6.03
CA SER A 102 3.83 -13.71 -5.54
C SER A 102 3.85 -13.61 -4.00
N ILE A 103 2.88 -12.93 -3.39
CA ILE A 103 2.76 -12.84 -1.94
C ILE A 103 2.51 -14.22 -1.32
N ILE A 104 1.64 -15.04 -1.91
CA ILE A 104 1.39 -16.40 -1.43
C ILE A 104 2.67 -17.24 -1.47
N ILE A 105 3.46 -17.14 -2.55
CA ILE A 105 4.74 -17.84 -2.68
C ILE A 105 5.72 -17.35 -1.61
N ILE A 106 5.85 -16.03 -1.42
CA ILE A 106 6.74 -15.44 -0.40
C ILE A 106 6.32 -15.90 1.00
N LEU A 107 5.02 -15.89 1.30
CA LEU A 107 4.50 -16.35 2.59
C LEU A 107 4.73 -17.85 2.80
N ALA A 108 4.53 -18.68 1.78
CA ALA A 108 4.81 -20.10 1.84
C ALA A 108 6.31 -20.36 2.08
N PHE A 109 7.19 -19.59 1.43
CA PHE A 109 8.62 -19.66 1.64
C PHE A 109 8.97 -19.21 3.07
N CYS A 110 8.48 -18.06 3.53
CA CYS A 110 8.67 -17.62 4.92
C CYS A 110 8.21 -18.71 5.90
N PHE A 111 7.05 -19.34 5.69
CA PHE A 111 6.53 -20.38 6.57
C PHE A 111 7.45 -21.61 6.67
N LEU A 112 8.06 -22.02 5.55
CA LEU A 112 9.04 -23.12 5.51
C LEU A 112 10.32 -22.80 6.30
N PHE A 113 10.76 -21.55 6.25
CA PHE A 113 11.99 -21.07 6.90
C PHE A 113 11.74 -20.47 8.30
N THR A 114 10.47 -20.31 8.74
CA THR A 114 10.10 -19.88 10.11
C THR A 114 10.87 -20.63 11.19
N PRO A 115 11.00 -21.98 11.17
CA PRO A 115 11.77 -22.69 12.20
C PRO A 115 13.28 -22.37 12.24
N GLN A 116 13.80 -21.66 11.24
CA GLN A 116 15.21 -21.21 11.18
C GLN A 116 15.35 -19.70 11.41
N LEU A 117 14.23 -18.96 11.42
CA LEU A 117 14.16 -17.51 11.55
C LEU A 117 13.71 -17.04 12.96
N VAL A 118 13.18 -17.95 13.78
CA VAL A 118 12.75 -17.71 15.17
C VAL A 118 13.73 -18.32 16.17
#